data_AF-A0A7W9V3L7-F1
#
_entry.id   AF-A0A7W9V3L7-F1
#
_cell.length_a   1.000
_cell.length_b   1.000
_cell.length_c   1.000
_cell.angle_alpha   90.00
_cell.angle_beta   90.00
_cell.angle_gamma   90.00
#
_symmetry.space_group_name_H-M   'P 1'
#
loop_
_entity.id
_entity.type
_entity.pdbx_description
1 polymer ?
#
loop_
_entity_poly.entity_id
_entity_poly.type
_entity_poly.pdbx_seq_one_letter_code
_entity_poly.pdbx_strand_id
1 'polypeptide(L)'
;MLALERRLQDRYPHWFAGRRSRLVRPLLRGLQKWSGLDALDAFLEANRDLRGFALVQAGLDFLQARYVVGPTAAECIPARGRLLIVANHPSGALDALALLDCVGQVRRDVKIVANDFLWALEGLRDLLLPVRILGGAPSPASVRAIEQALAQEQCVIVFPAGEVSRLGWGGVADGRWRRGFLRFALRSAAPVLPVRIHARNSALFYGASALFKPAGTALLAREMFARRERRIALSLGRARALPQDLPEAELMRRLRSELYALGRSGGQAAPSEEALVAAEDPAQLAVEVASLRSLGHTLDGKQIRVGRLRAGSALLREIGRLRELTFRAVGEGTGRRLDLDDYDTWYEHIVLWDGAATRVVGAYRVARGAPVLAERGLAGFYTAELFRYGEGMLPRIAAGMELGRSFVVPDYWGSRSIDYLWQGIGAYLQDHPQVRYLFGAVSISAALPQQAREQIVAYYARYYGDASGEAASARPFPYPEAPPAFDELDADTAFKVLKGNLDALGAAVPMLYKQYTDLCEPGGARFLAFGVDPAFNDAVDGLIELDLQRIRSKKRARYLERPRNEAEVVA
;
A
#
# COMPACT_ATOMS: atom_id res chain seq x y z
N MET A 1 33.55 -18.38 -20.53
CA MET A 1 33.71 -19.84 -20.83
C MET A 1 34.78 -20.55 -19.97
N LEU A 2 36.04 -20.08 -19.93
CA LEU A 2 37.15 -20.76 -19.21
C LEU A 2 37.11 -20.66 -17.67
N ALA A 3 36.46 -19.64 -17.10
CA ALA A 3 36.52 -19.37 -15.65
C ALA A 3 35.62 -20.31 -14.82
N LEU A 4 34.37 -20.54 -15.21
CA LEU A 4 33.46 -21.44 -14.48
C LEU A 4 33.85 -22.92 -14.64
N GLU A 5 34.31 -23.30 -15.85
CA GLU A 5 34.79 -24.66 -16.15
C GLU A 5 36.09 -24.96 -15.38
N ARG A 6 37.07 -24.04 -15.34
CA ARG A 6 38.25 -24.16 -14.47
C ARG A 6 37.89 -24.24 -12.98
N ARG A 7 36.99 -23.37 -12.50
CA ARG A 7 36.58 -23.33 -11.07
C ARG A 7 35.86 -24.59 -10.61
N LEU A 8 35.09 -25.25 -11.49
CA LEU A 8 34.47 -26.54 -11.21
C LEU A 8 35.46 -27.71 -11.34
N GLN A 9 36.43 -27.63 -12.26
CA GLN A 9 37.54 -28.57 -12.37
C GLN A 9 38.45 -28.57 -11.13
N ASP A 10 38.79 -27.38 -10.62
CA ASP A 10 39.63 -27.22 -9.43
C ASP A 10 38.94 -27.74 -8.15
N ARG A 11 37.60 -27.68 -8.11
CA ARG A 11 36.79 -28.03 -6.93
C ARG A 11 36.27 -29.47 -6.93
N TYR A 12 36.02 -30.06 -8.10
CA TYR A 12 35.55 -31.45 -8.27
C TYR A 12 36.31 -32.17 -9.39
N PRO A 13 37.63 -32.41 -9.23
CA PRO A 13 38.46 -32.97 -10.31
C PRO A 13 37.99 -34.35 -10.81
N HIS A 14 37.32 -35.12 -9.95
CA HIS A 14 36.75 -36.43 -10.25
C HIS A 14 35.52 -36.41 -11.16
N TRP A 15 34.83 -35.26 -11.33
CA TRP A 15 33.71 -35.12 -12.28
C TRP A 15 34.18 -34.86 -13.71
N PHE A 16 35.38 -34.32 -13.86
CA PHE A 16 35.98 -33.95 -15.14
C PHE A 16 37.06 -34.94 -15.62
N ALA A 17 37.24 -36.06 -14.92
CA ALA A 17 38.12 -37.16 -15.32
C ALA A 17 37.33 -38.33 -15.95
N GLY A 18 37.90 -38.98 -16.99
CA GLY A 18 37.35 -40.18 -17.63
C GLY A 18 36.10 -39.94 -18.52
N ARG A 19 35.38 -41.03 -18.86
CA ARG A 19 34.24 -41.03 -19.81
C ARG A 19 33.09 -40.09 -19.41
N ARG A 20 32.97 -39.72 -18.12
CA ARG A 20 31.94 -38.80 -17.59
C ARG A 20 32.16 -37.34 -18.03
N SER A 21 33.40 -36.93 -18.30
CA SER A 21 33.72 -35.57 -18.79
C SER A 21 33.06 -35.23 -20.13
N ARG A 22 32.87 -36.23 -21.01
CA ARG A 22 32.23 -36.08 -22.33
C ARG A 22 30.73 -35.78 -22.23
N LEU A 23 30.08 -36.16 -21.13
CA LEU A 23 28.67 -35.85 -20.85
C LEU A 23 28.53 -34.58 -20.01
N VAL A 24 29.44 -34.34 -19.05
CA VAL A 24 29.35 -33.20 -18.11
C VAL A 24 29.62 -31.85 -18.80
N ARG A 25 30.58 -31.78 -19.74
CA ARG A 25 30.90 -30.53 -20.45
C ARG A 25 29.77 -29.97 -21.31
N PRO A 26 29.09 -30.74 -22.19
CA PRO A 26 27.96 -30.22 -22.96
C PRO A 26 26.75 -29.91 -22.08
N LEU A 27 26.55 -30.64 -20.97
CA LEU A 27 25.44 -30.43 -20.03
C LEU A 27 25.64 -29.15 -19.21
N LEU A 28 26.88 -28.82 -18.82
CA LEU A 28 27.25 -27.54 -18.20
C LEU A 28 27.10 -26.36 -19.17
N ARG A 29 27.49 -26.53 -20.45
CA ARG A 29 27.29 -25.51 -21.50
C ARG A 29 25.80 -25.26 -21.76
N GLY A 30 24.99 -26.33 -21.76
CA GLY A 30 23.53 -26.25 -21.84
C GLY A 30 22.92 -25.52 -20.64
N LEU A 31 23.38 -25.82 -19.43
CA LEU A 31 22.96 -25.14 -18.21
C LEU A 31 23.32 -23.65 -18.20
N GLN A 32 24.50 -23.28 -18.70
CA GLN A 32 25.00 -21.90 -18.70
C GLN A 32 24.23 -20.99 -19.68
N LYS A 33 23.96 -21.49 -20.89
CA LYS A 33 23.07 -20.84 -21.87
C LYS A 33 21.63 -20.74 -21.35
N TRP A 34 21.17 -21.76 -20.63
CA TRP A 34 19.83 -21.79 -20.07
C TRP A 34 19.68 -20.92 -18.81
N SER A 35 20.78 -20.61 -18.11
CA SER A 35 20.78 -19.84 -16.85
C SER A 35 21.05 -18.34 -17.01
N GLY A 36 21.33 -17.86 -18.22
CA GLY A 36 21.64 -16.43 -18.48
C GLY A 36 23.02 -15.96 -17.99
N LEU A 37 23.92 -16.88 -17.63
CA LEU A 37 25.28 -16.54 -17.17
C LEU A 37 26.15 -15.94 -18.28
N ASP A 38 25.84 -16.21 -19.54
CA ASP A 38 26.52 -15.58 -20.69
C ASP A 38 26.22 -14.07 -20.77
N ALA A 39 25.01 -13.64 -20.39
CA ALA A 39 24.65 -12.23 -20.32
C ALA A 39 25.37 -11.52 -19.16
N LEU A 40 25.58 -12.23 -18.04
CA LEU A 40 26.37 -11.73 -16.92
C LEU A 40 27.86 -11.59 -17.30
N ASP A 41 28.44 -12.60 -17.94
CA ASP A 41 29.83 -12.55 -18.42
C ASP A 41 30.01 -11.39 -19.42
N ALA A 42 29.05 -11.19 -20.35
CA ALA A 42 29.06 -10.07 -21.29
C ALA A 42 28.91 -8.70 -20.61
N PHE A 43 28.03 -8.58 -19.59
CA PHE A 43 27.90 -7.38 -18.78
C PHE A 43 29.19 -7.06 -18.02
N LEU A 44 29.82 -8.05 -17.40
CA LEU A 44 31.07 -7.87 -16.65
C LEU A 44 32.23 -7.48 -17.57
N GLU A 45 32.28 -8.03 -18.79
CA GLU A 45 33.29 -7.65 -19.79
C GLU A 45 33.06 -6.21 -20.30
N ALA A 46 31.81 -5.85 -20.60
CA ALA A 46 31.44 -4.51 -21.05
C ALA A 46 31.64 -3.43 -19.97
N ASN A 47 31.59 -3.81 -18.69
CA ASN A 47 31.73 -2.91 -17.54
C ASN A 47 33.01 -3.18 -16.74
N ARG A 48 34.03 -3.79 -17.36
CA ARG A 48 35.28 -4.19 -16.70
C ARG A 48 36.03 -3.03 -16.03
N ASP A 49 35.83 -1.81 -16.53
CA ASP A 49 36.47 -0.59 -16.06
C ASP A 49 35.71 0.06 -14.89
N LEU A 50 34.46 -0.35 -14.62
CA LEU A 50 33.69 0.14 -13.49
C LEU A 50 34.18 -0.50 -12.18
N ARG A 51 34.17 0.32 -11.12
CA ARG A 51 34.57 -0.05 -9.76
C ARG A 51 33.59 0.49 -8.72
N GLY A 52 33.45 -0.23 -7.61
CA GLY A 52 32.64 0.19 -6.46
C GLY A 52 31.18 0.47 -6.82
N PHE A 53 30.65 1.62 -6.36
CA PHE A 53 29.24 1.99 -6.54
C PHE A 53 28.82 2.15 -8.01
N ALA A 54 29.74 2.54 -8.91
CA ALA A 54 29.41 2.64 -10.33
C ALA A 54 29.04 1.27 -10.92
N LEU A 55 29.75 0.22 -10.50
CA LEU A 55 29.42 -1.16 -10.88
C LEU A 55 28.14 -1.66 -10.19
N VAL A 56 27.86 -1.20 -8.96
CA VAL A 56 26.60 -1.49 -8.26
C VAL A 56 25.40 -0.92 -9.03
N GLN A 57 25.48 0.35 -9.44
CA GLN A 57 24.43 1.02 -10.21
C GLN A 57 24.22 0.39 -11.58
N ALA A 58 25.30 0.16 -12.33
CA ALA A 58 25.25 -0.55 -13.60
C ALA A 58 24.66 -1.96 -13.45
N GLY A 59 24.95 -2.65 -12.33
CA GLY A 59 24.39 -3.95 -12.02
C GLY A 59 22.89 -3.91 -11.71
N LEU A 60 22.42 -2.89 -10.97
CA LEU A 60 20.99 -2.69 -10.70
C LEU A 60 20.21 -2.35 -11.98
N ASP A 61 20.77 -1.52 -12.85
CA ASP A 61 20.17 -1.17 -14.14
C ASP A 61 20.14 -2.36 -15.11
N PHE A 62 21.23 -3.11 -15.21
CA PHE A 62 21.30 -4.33 -16.01
C PHE A 62 20.29 -5.39 -15.57
N LEU A 63 20.09 -5.52 -14.26
CA LEU A 63 19.11 -6.44 -13.67
C LEU A 63 17.68 -5.86 -13.63
N GLN A 64 17.48 -4.63 -14.12
CA GLN A 64 16.21 -3.89 -14.06
C GLN A 64 15.56 -3.94 -12.66
N ALA A 65 16.42 -3.87 -11.64
CA ALA A 65 16.03 -3.93 -10.25
C ALA A 65 15.78 -2.52 -9.74
N ARG A 66 14.57 -2.26 -9.23
CA ARG A 66 14.23 -1.04 -8.52
C ARG A 66 13.97 -1.38 -7.07
N TYR A 67 14.51 -0.59 -6.17
CA TYR A 67 14.22 -0.75 -4.75
C TYR A 67 13.56 0.52 -4.20
N VAL A 68 12.68 0.33 -3.24
CA VAL A 68 11.98 1.40 -2.53
C VAL A 68 12.43 1.35 -1.08
N VAL A 69 12.79 2.51 -0.55
CA VAL A 69 13.13 2.73 0.85
C VAL A 69 12.07 3.64 1.46
N GLY A 70 11.80 3.50 2.76
CA GLY A 70 10.95 4.44 3.47
C GLY A 70 11.52 5.87 3.43
N PRO A 71 10.68 6.92 3.56
CA PRO A 71 11.09 8.32 3.44
C PRO A 71 12.14 8.74 4.50
N THR A 72 12.16 8.09 5.66
CA THR A 72 13.12 8.32 6.74
C THR A 72 14.38 7.44 6.64
N ALA A 73 14.54 6.63 5.61
CA ALA A 73 15.65 5.67 5.50
C ALA A 73 17.03 6.36 5.54
N ALA A 74 17.16 7.54 4.92
CA ALA A 74 18.40 8.33 4.98
C ALA A 74 18.71 8.83 6.40
N GLU A 75 17.69 9.14 7.20
CA GLU A 75 17.81 9.59 8.59
C GLU A 75 18.15 8.43 9.54
N CYS A 76 17.74 7.21 9.19
CA CYS A 76 18.03 6.01 9.97
C CYS A 76 19.48 5.51 9.84
N ILE A 77 20.21 5.95 8.82
CA ILE A 77 21.62 5.57 8.59
C ILE A 77 22.52 6.69 9.13
N PRO A 78 23.28 6.44 10.21
CA PRO A 78 24.30 7.38 10.66
C PRO A 78 25.30 7.70 9.54
N ALA A 79 25.41 8.98 9.18
CA ALA A 79 26.31 9.47 8.13
C ALA A 79 27.80 9.27 8.45
N ARG A 80 28.14 9.12 9.74
CA ARG A 80 29.51 8.91 10.24
C ARG A 80 29.52 7.97 11.44
N GLY A 81 30.70 7.49 11.81
CA GLY A 81 30.89 6.58 12.94
C GLY A 81 30.66 5.11 12.55
N ARG A 82 31.22 4.20 13.34
CA ARG A 82 31.08 2.74 13.13
C ARG A 82 29.60 2.34 13.12
N LEU A 83 29.22 1.45 12.21
CA LEU A 83 27.84 0.97 12.09
C LEU A 83 27.82 -0.49 11.65
N LEU A 84 27.01 -1.33 12.31
CA LEU A 84 26.77 -2.70 11.89
C LEU A 84 25.34 -2.85 11.39
N ILE A 85 25.16 -3.06 10.09
CA ILE A 85 23.85 -3.32 9.48
C ILE A 85 23.59 -4.83 9.48
N VAL A 86 22.44 -5.24 10.01
CA VAL A 86 22.01 -6.64 10.05
C VAL A 86 20.74 -6.80 9.21
N ALA A 87 20.81 -7.60 8.14
CA ALA A 87 19.70 -7.75 7.20
C ALA A 87 19.31 -9.21 6.92
N ASN A 88 18.03 -9.48 6.62
CA ASN A 88 17.61 -10.76 6.02
C ASN A 88 17.97 -10.80 4.53
N HIS A 89 17.93 -11.99 3.91
CA HIS A 89 18.48 -12.20 2.55
C HIS A 89 17.56 -13.02 1.63
N PRO A 90 16.37 -12.53 1.24
CA PRO A 90 15.39 -13.32 0.48
C PRO A 90 15.74 -13.56 -0.99
N SER A 91 16.47 -12.65 -1.65
CA SER A 91 16.71 -12.65 -3.10
C SER A 91 18.17 -12.86 -3.49
N GLY A 92 19.10 -12.94 -2.53
CA GLY A 92 20.51 -13.18 -2.81
C GLY A 92 21.22 -11.92 -3.33
N ALA A 93 21.97 -12.00 -4.42
CA ALA A 93 22.84 -10.93 -4.90
C ALA A 93 22.13 -9.56 -5.11
N LEU A 94 20.85 -9.56 -5.48
CA LEU A 94 20.05 -8.34 -5.64
C LEU A 94 19.87 -7.57 -4.32
N ASP A 95 19.69 -8.29 -3.20
CA ASP A 95 19.56 -7.69 -1.88
C ASP A 95 20.84 -6.95 -1.47
N ALA A 96 21.99 -7.55 -1.79
CA ALA A 96 23.30 -6.98 -1.52
C ALA A 96 23.54 -5.71 -2.34
N LEU A 97 23.21 -5.73 -3.64
CA LEU A 97 23.35 -4.55 -4.50
C LEU A 97 22.40 -3.42 -4.07
N ALA A 98 21.14 -3.73 -3.76
CA ALA A 98 20.17 -2.74 -3.30
C ALA A 98 20.58 -2.10 -1.96
N LEU A 99 21.10 -2.89 -1.01
CA LEU A 99 21.62 -2.35 0.25
C LEU A 99 22.88 -1.52 0.06
N LEU A 100 23.80 -1.96 -0.80
CA LEU A 100 25.02 -1.19 -1.10
C LEU A 100 24.66 0.16 -1.73
N ASP A 101 23.75 0.20 -2.71
CA ASP A 101 23.33 1.46 -3.32
C ASP A 101 22.60 2.35 -2.30
N CYS A 102 21.66 1.79 -1.53
CA CYS A 102 20.92 2.52 -0.49
C CYS A 102 21.83 3.16 0.56
N VAL A 103 22.78 2.41 1.11
CA VAL A 103 23.73 2.94 2.10
C VAL A 103 24.72 3.89 1.43
N GLY A 104 25.09 3.61 0.18
CA GLY A 104 25.95 4.42 -0.67
C GLY A 104 25.44 5.84 -0.95
N GLN A 105 24.12 6.06 -0.85
CA GLN A 105 23.52 7.40 -0.94
C GLN A 105 23.84 8.27 0.28
N VAL A 106 24.09 7.65 1.45
CA VAL A 106 24.36 8.36 2.71
C VAL A 106 25.85 8.38 3.06
N ARG A 107 26.56 7.25 2.85
CA ARG A 107 27.98 7.11 3.16
C ARG A 107 28.69 6.15 2.20
N ARG A 108 29.94 6.48 1.86
CA ARG A 108 30.73 5.75 0.83
C ARG A 108 31.68 4.70 1.39
N ASP A 109 31.82 4.61 2.70
CA ASP A 109 32.72 3.70 3.42
C ASP A 109 32.02 2.39 3.86
N VAL A 110 30.97 1.99 3.13
CA VAL A 110 30.23 0.76 3.38
C VAL A 110 31.02 -0.47 2.89
N LYS A 111 30.96 -1.53 3.68
CA LYS A 111 31.55 -2.83 3.37
C LYS A 111 30.52 -3.93 3.62
N ILE A 112 30.34 -4.85 2.69
CA ILE A 112 29.44 -6.00 2.84
C ILE A 112 30.22 -7.28 3.05
N VAL A 113 29.80 -8.06 4.03
CA VAL A 113 30.37 -9.38 4.29
C VAL A 113 29.86 -10.35 3.24
N ALA A 114 30.78 -10.85 2.40
CA ALA A 114 30.43 -11.61 1.21
C ALA A 114 31.23 -12.92 1.08
N ASN A 115 30.63 -13.86 0.35
CA ASN A 115 31.20 -15.17 0.07
C ASN A 115 32.18 -15.14 -1.10
N ASP A 116 32.84 -16.28 -1.34
CA ASP A 116 33.85 -16.45 -2.40
C ASP A 116 33.31 -16.19 -3.82
N PHE A 117 31.98 -16.20 -4.03
CA PHE A 117 31.36 -15.95 -5.34
C PHE A 117 31.33 -14.46 -5.67
N LEU A 118 30.90 -13.61 -4.73
CA LEU A 118 30.96 -12.15 -4.90
C LEU A 118 32.40 -11.63 -4.87
N TRP A 119 33.28 -12.28 -4.11
CA TRP A 119 34.72 -11.96 -4.06
C TRP A 119 35.42 -12.11 -5.43
N ALA A 120 34.86 -12.93 -6.32
CA ALA A 120 35.37 -13.13 -7.67
C ALA A 120 35.09 -11.94 -8.61
N LEU A 121 34.22 -11.00 -8.22
CA LEU A 121 33.93 -9.78 -8.97
C LEU A 121 34.95 -8.71 -8.59
N GLU A 122 36.00 -8.58 -9.41
CA GLU A 122 37.13 -7.69 -9.11
C GLU A 122 36.68 -6.24 -8.90
N GLY A 123 35.67 -5.78 -9.64
CA GLY A 123 35.17 -4.42 -9.53
C GLY A 123 34.39 -4.10 -8.26
N LEU A 124 33.99 -5.09 -7.46
CA LEU A 124 33.32 -4.88 -6.18
C LEU A 124 34.25 -5.03 -4.97
N ARG A 125 35.51 -5.43 -5.14
CA ARG A 125 36.43 -5.75 -4.03
C ARG A 125 36.52 -4.66 -2.97
N ASP A 126 36.46 -3.40 -3.38
CA ASP A 126 36.50 -2.24 -2.48
C ASP A 126 35.27 -2.13 -1.57
N LEU A 127 34.19 -2.84 -1.87
CA LEU A 127 32.97 -2.87 -1.05
C LEU A 127 32.81 -4.21 -0.32
N LEU A 128 33.73 -5.16 -0.45
CA LEU A 128 33.59 -6.51 0.11
C LEU A 128 34.53 -6.77 1.30
N LEU A 129 34.02 -7.50 2.30
CA LEU A 129 34.82 -8.14 3.33
C LEU A 129 34.75 -9.67 3.15
N PRO A 130 35.89 -10.37 3.05
CA PRO A 130 35.90 -11.78 2.69
C PRO A 130 35.47 -12.66 3.86
N VAL A 131 34.42 -13.47 3.69
CA VAL A 131 34.05 -14.54 4.64
C VAL A 131 33.76 -15.85 3.91
N ARG A 132 34.53 -16.89 4.23
CA ARG A 132 34.26 -18.28 3.78
C ARG A 132 32.98 -18.80 4.46
N ILE A 133 31.94 -19.08 3.68
CA ILE A 133 30.63 -19.58 4.20
C ILE A 133 30.33 -21.02 3.75
N LEU A 134 30.93 -21.50 2.66
CA LEU A 134 30.71 -22.86 2.17
C LEU A 134 31.62 -23.87 2.89
N GLY A 135 31.18 -24.34 4.07
CA GLY A 135 31.69 -25.57 4.69
C GLY A 135 32.47 -25.44 6.01
N GLY A 136 32.46 -24.30 6.72
CA GLY A 136 33.19 -24.20 8.00
C GLY A 136 33.04 -22.91 8.79
N ALA A 137 33.76 -22.83 9.91
CA ALA A 137 33.87 -21.67 10.80
C ALA A 137 34.57 -20.48 10.11
N PRO A 138 34.25 -19.21 10.48
CA PRO A 138 34.88 -18.05 9.88
C PRO A 138 36.39 -18.03 10.16
N SER A 139 37.19 -17.68 9.15
CA SER A 139 38.64 -17.62 9.31
C SER A 139 39.05 -16.49 10.27
N PRO A 140 40.12 -16.65 11.07
CA PRO A 140 40.62 -15.59 11.95
C PRO A 140 41.00 -14.30 11.19
N ALA A 141 41.34 -14.40 9.89
CA ALA A 141 41.62 -13.25 9.04
C ALA A 141 40.34 -12.46 8.70
N SER A 142 39.25 -13.17 8.39
CA SER A 142 37.94 -12.57 8.10
C SER A 142 37.35 -11.83 9.31
N VAL A 143 37.49 -12.43 10.50
CA VAL A 143 37.08 -11.81 11.76
C VAL A 143 37.85 -10.51 12.00
N ARG A 144 39.18 -10.55 11.84
CA ARG A 144 40.04 -9.37 12.00
C ARG A 144 39.71 -8.27 10.99
N ALA A 145 39.39 -8.61 9.74
CA ALA A 145 39.00 -7.62 8.73
C ALA A 145 37.72 -6.87 9.10
N ILE A 146 36.71 -7.57 9.64
CA ILE A 146 35.46 -6.94 10.11
C ILE A 146 35.73 -6.06 11.34
N GLU A 147 36.54 -6.54 12.29
CA GLU A 147 36.90 -5.77 13.48
C GLU A 147 37.70 -4.52 13.13
N GLN A 148 38.63 -4.61 12.17
CA GLN A 148 39.39 -3.46 11.66
C GLN A 148 38.49 -2.45 10.94
N ALA A 149 37.56 -2.90 10.10
CA ALA A 149 36.61 -2.01 9.43
C ALA A 149 35.78 -1.22 10.45
N LEU A 150 35.22 -1.89 11.46
CA LEU A 150 34.47 -1.24 12.54
C LEU A 150 35.36 -0.33 13.40
N ALA A 151 36.62 -0.69 13.64
CA ALA A 151 37.58 0.16 14.35
C ALA A 151 37.94 1.43 13.55
N GLN A 152 37.94 1.35 12.21
CA GLN A 152 38.10 2.48 11.29
C GLN A 152 36.79 3.28 11.08
N GLU A 153 35.79 3.06 11.94
CA GLU A 153 34.50 3.75 11.89
C GLU A 153 33.66 3.49 10.63
N GLN A 154 33.96 2.41 9.91
CA GLN A 154 33.25 2.05 8.68
C GLN A 154 31.88 1.41 8.96
N CYS A 155 31.03 1.40 7.93
CA CYS A 155 29.76 0.71 7.95
C CYS A 155 29.92 -0.73 7.43
N VAL A 156 29.52 -1.72 8.21
CA VAL A 156 29.61 -3.13 7.83
C VAL A 156 28.21 -3.75 7.72
N ILE A 157 27.89 -4.33 6.56
CA ILE A 157 26.63 -5.07 6.30
C ILE A 157 26.86 -6.57 6.50
N VAL A 158 25.99 -7.22 7.28
CA VAL A 158 26.04 -8.66 7.54
C VAL A 158 24.68 -9.32 7.33
N PHE A 159 24.67 -10.45 6.62
CA PHE A 159 23.54 -11.37 6.53
C PHE A 159 23.72 -12.54 7.51
N PRO A 160 23.02 -12.57 8.65
CA PRO A 160 23.33 -13.47 9.76
C PRO A 160 23.02 -14.95 9.48
N ALA A 161 22.16 -15.26 8.51
CA ALA A 161 21.83 -16.63 8.13
C ALA A 161 22.88 -17.29 7.20
N GLY A 162 23.64 -16.48 6.44
CA GLY A 162 24.64 -16.97 5.48
C GLY A 162 24.08 -17.75 4.28
N GLU A 163 22.76 -17.86 4.15
CA GLU A 163 22.02 -18.49 3.05
C GLU A 163 20.77 -17.66 2.75
N VAL A 164 20.17 -17.84 1.57
CA VAL A 164 18.93 -17.14 1.18
C VAL A 164 17.72 -17.58 2.03
N SER A 165 16.80 -16.64 2.30
CA SER A 165 15.60 -16.91 3.10
C SER A 165 14.70 -17.98 2.43
N ARG A 166 14.08 -18.85 3.25
CA ARG A 166 13.24 -19.96 2.77
C ARG A 166 11.76 -19.69 3.05
N LEU A 167 10.87 -20.26 2.23
CA LEU A 167 9.43 -20.22 2.45
C LEU A 167 9.04 -21.27 3.49
N GLY A 168 8.37 -20.84 4.56
CA GLY A 168 7.74 -21.72 5.55
C GLY A 168 6.25 -21.43 5.67
N TRP A 169 5.55 -22.20 6.50
CA TRP A 169 4.09 -22.08 6.70
C TRP A 169 3.63 -20.71 7.25
N GLY A 170 4.55 -19.87 7.76
CA GLY A 170 4.28 -18.50 8.22
C GLY A 170 4.88 -17.37 7.35
N GLY A 171 5.35 -17.68 6.14
CA GLY A 171 5.95 -16.72 5.19
C GLY A 171 7.44 -16.96 4.90
N VAL A 172 8.09 -16.00 4.24
CA VAL A 172 9.52 -16.04 3.88
C VAL A 172 10.36 -15.58 5.07
N ALA A 173 11.20 -16.46 5.61
CA ALA A 173 12.07 -16.16 6.73
C ALA A 173 13.43 -16.83 6.59
N ASP A 174 14.44 -16.22 7.20
CA ASP A 174 15.77 -16.80 7.29
C ASP A 174 15.76 -18.08 8.14
N GLY A 175 16.70 -18.97 7.83
CA GLY A 175 17.03 -20.12 8.66
C GLY A 175 17.71 -19.74 9.99
N ARG A 176 18.66 -20.55 10.44
CA ARG A 176 19.36 -20.32 11.72
C ARG A 176 20.40 -19.20 11.59
N TRP A 177 20.25 -18.13 12.37
CA TRP A 177 21.23 -17.05 12.46
C TRP A 177 22.52 -17.51 13.18
N ARG A 178 23.67 -17.09 12.66
CA ARG A 178 24.99 -17.33 13.26
C ARG A 178 25.31 -16.23 14.29
N ARG A 179 25.95 -16.60 15.41
CA ARG A 179 26.25 -15.67 16.53
C ARG A 179 27.39 -14.68 16.27
N GLY A 180 28.12 -14.83 15.16
CA GLY A 180 29.36 -14.06 14.91
C GLY A 180 29.16 -12.54 14.92
N PHE A 181 28.06 -12.04 14.35
CA PHE A 181 27.79 -10.61 14.25
C PHE A 181 27.54 -9.94 15.60
N LEU A 182 26.96 -10.65 16.58
CA LEU A 182 26.73 -10.13 17.93
C LEU A 182 28.06 -9.85 18.64
N ARG A 183 29.03 -10.74 18.49
CA ARG A 183 30.37 -10.54 19.06
C ARG A 183 31.07 -9.32 18.45
N PHE A 184 30.90 -9.08 17.15
CA PHE A 184 31.44 -7.88 16.51
C PHE A 184 30.79 -6.61 17.07
N ALA A 185 29.46 -6.58 17.18
CA ALA A 185 28.73 -5.44 17.76
C ALA A 185 29.16 -5.15 19.20
N LEU A 186 29.21 -6.17 20.07
CA LEU A 186 29.55 -6.03 21.48
C LEU A 186 31.01 -5.60 21.68
N ARG A 187 31.97 -6.23 20.99
CA ARG A 187 33.41 -5.91 21.15
C ARG A 187 33.79 -4.54 20.59
N SER A 188 33.15 -4.11 19.51
CA SER A 188 33.44 -2.82 18.88
C SER A 188 32.56 -1.68 19.41
N ALA A 189 31.62 -1.99 20.31
CA ALA A 189 30.54 -1.09 20.75
C ALA A 189 29.80 -0.43 19.55
N ALA A 190 29.71 -1.12 18.42
CA ALA A 190 29.10 -0.57 17.23
C ALA A 190 27.57 -0.57 17.35
N PRO A 191 26.89 0.55 17.04
CA PRO A 191 25.45 0.57 16.85
C PRO A 191 25.04 -0.46 15.79
N VAL A 192 23.96 -1.18 16.08
CA VAL A 192 23.34 -2.16 15.18
C VAL A 192 22.10 -1.54 14.56
N LEU A 193 22.04 -1.56 13.23
CA LEU A 193 20.89 -1.14 12.44
C LEU A 193 20.23 -2.37 11.81
N PRO A 194 19.06 -2.82 12.29
CA PRO A 194 18.33 -3.91 11.66
C PRO A 194 17.67 -3.42 10.38
N VAL A 195 17.75 -4.20 9.29
CA VAL A 195 17.11 -3.88 8.01
C VAL A 195 16.34 -5.09 7.51
N ARG A 196 15.07 -4.90 7.17
CA ARG A 196 14.24 -5.95 6.59
C ARG A 196 14.04 -5.71 5.10
N ILE A 197 14.45 -6.68 4.32
CA ILE A 197 14.26 -6.77 2.88
C ILE A 197 12.97 -7.54 2.63
N HIS A 198 12.05 -6.89 1.94
CA HIS A 198 10.78 -7.45 1.49
C HIS A 198 10.90 -7.78 0.01
N ALA A 199 11.03 -9.08 -0.29
CA ALA A 199 10.99 -9.60 -1.65
C ALA A 199 10.05 -10.80 -1.71
N ARG A 200 9.12 -10.79 -2.67
CA ARG A 200 8.24 -11.93 -2.99
C ARG A 200 8.79 -12.64 -4.23
N ASN A 201 9.38 -13.81 -4.05
CA ASN A 201 9.77 -14.67 -5.17
C ASN A 201 8.63 -15.64 -5.53
N SER A 202 8.64 -16.21 -6.75
CA SER A 202 7.59 -17.10 -7.24
C SER A 202 7.57 -18.46 -6.53
N ALA A 203 6.46 -19.21 -6.53
CA ALA A 203 6.40 -20.54 -5.88
C ALA A 203 7.43 -21.55 -6.45
N LEU A 204 7.89 -21.35 -7.70
CA LEU A 204 8.96 -22.11 -8.36
C LEU A 204 10.37 -21.83 -7.78
N PHE A 205 10.64 -20.60 -7.30
CA PHE A 205 11.87 -20.23 -6.59
C PHE A 205 12.07 -21.05 -5.31
N TYR A 206 10.98 -21.24 -4.56
CA TYR A 206 11.00 -21.99 -3.31
C TYR A 206 11.04 -23.52 -3.54
N GLY A 207 10.44 -24.01 -4.62
CA GLY A 207 10.50 -25.43 -5.01
C GLY A 207 11.88 -25.90 -5.47
N ALA A 208 12.64 -25.05 -6.19
CA ALA A 208 13.95 -25.44 -6.74
C ALA A 208 15.08 -25.50 -5.70
N SER A 209 15.03 -24.67 -4.65
CA SER A 209 16.00 -24.73 -3.53
C SER A 209 15.84 -25.96 -2.65
N ALA A 210 14.69 -26.65 -2.71
CA ALA A 210 14.44 -27.85 -1.93
C ALA A 210 15.07 -29.11 -2.54
N LEU A 211 15.37 -29.14 -3.85
CA LEU A 211 15.69 -30.41 -4.53
C LEU A 211 17.17 -30.68 -4.87
N PHE A 212 18.04 -29.72 -5.25
CA PHE A 212 19.45 -30.05 -5.61
C PHE A 212 20.43 -28.85 -5.52
N LYS A 213 21.55 -29.00 -4.77
CA LYS A 213 22.52 -27.94 -4.43
C LYS A 213 23.26 -27.25 -5.60
N PRO A 214 23.65 -27.91 -6.71
CA PRO A 214 24.25 -27.21 -7.86
C PRO A 214 23.21 -26.62 -8.83
N ALA A 215 22.10 -27.32 -9.05
CA ALA A 215 21.03 -26.90 -9.97
C ALA A 215 20.28 -25.66 -9.47
N GLY A 216 20.13 -25.52 -8.14
CA GLY A 216 19.56 -24.32 -7.52
C GLY A 216 20.32 -23.05 -7.88
N THR A 217 21.66 -23.08 -7.94
CA THR A 217 22.49 -21.89 -8.30
C THR A 217 22.29 -21.45 -9.75
N ALA A 218 22.05 -22.38 -10.67
CA ALA A 218 21.79 -22.06 -12.08
C ALA A 218 20.34 -21.61 -12.33
N LEU A 219 19.37 -22.18 -11.61
CA LEU A 219 17.99 -21.70 -11.62
C LEU A 219 17.87 -20.29 -11.01
N LEU A 220 18.68 -19.96 -9.99
CA LEU A 220 18.79 -18.61 -9.41
C LEU A 220 19.21 -17.59 -10.46
N ALA A 221 20.23 -17.90 -11.27
CA ALA A 221 20.68 -17.02 -12.35
C ALA A 221 19.58 -16.84 -13.42
N ARG A 222 18.91 -17.93 -13.84
CA ARG A 222 17.83 -17.84 -14.84
C ARG A 222 16.68 -16.95 -14.38
N GLU A 223 16.23 -17.13 -13.14
CA GLU A 223 15.10 -16.36 -12.62
C GLU A 223 15.48 -14.89 -12.42
N MET A 224 16.72 -14.59 -12.00
CA MET A 224 17.26 -13.22 -11.97
C MET A 224 17.15 -12.52 -13.34
N PHE A 225 17.39 -13.24 -14.44
CA PHE A 225 17.36 -12.67 -15.80
C PHE A 225 15.99 -12.75 -16.52
N ALA A 226 15.00 -13.47 -15.99
CA ALA A 226 13.75 -13.78 -16.70
C ALA A 226 12.57 -12.80 -16.47
N ARG A 227 12.69 -11.79 -15.60
CA ARG A 227 11.59 -10.84 -15.30
C ARG A 227 12.06 -9.39 -15.37
N ARG A 228 11.31 -8.55 -16.07
CA ARG A 228 11.73 -7.18 -16.46
C ARG A 228 11.49 -6.07 -15.43
N GLU A 229 10.82 -6.30 -14.31
CA GLU A 229 10.72 -5.28 -13.24
C GLU A 229 10.58 -5.95 -11.87
N ARG A 230 11.62 -5.84 -11.03
CA ARG A 230 11.59 -6.34 -9.64
C ARG A 230 11.57 -5.15 -8.69
N ARG A 231 10.53 -5.05 -7.85
CA ARG A 231 10.43 -4.06 -6.76
C ARG A 231 10.87 -4.71 -5.45
N ILE A 232 12.01 -4.27 -4.91
CA ILE A 232 12.53 -4.68 -3.59
C ILE A 232 12.16 -3.58 -2.60
N ALA A 233 11.49 -3.89 -1.49
CA ALA A 233 11.25 -2.90 -0.44
C ALA A 233 12.22 -3.09 0.74
N LEU A 234 12.84 -2.02 1.20
CA LEU A 234 13.78 -2.00 2.31
C LEU A 234 13.18 -1.22 3.49
N SER A 235 12.98 -1.90 4.61
CA SER A 235 12.52 -1.32 5.87
C SER A 235 13.69 -1.23 6.84
N LEU A 236 14.10 -0.01 7.20
CA LEU A 236 15.21 0.23 8.11
C LEU A 236 14.67 0.47 9.52
N GLY A 237 15.30 -0.14 10.53
CA GLY A 237 15.05 0.16 11.93
C GLY A 237 15.83 1.37 12.42
N ARG A 238 16.06 1.48 13.74
CA ARG A 238 16.92 2.51 14.33
C ARG A 238 18.26 1.93 14.70
N ALA A 239 19.34 2.65 14.39
CA ALA A 239 20.68 2.28 14.82
C ALA A 239 20.80 2.44 16.35
N ARG A 240 21.18 1.38 17.05
CA ARG A 240 21.34 1.40 18.51
C ARG A 240 22.46 0.51 19.00
N ALA A 241 23.19 0.95 20.03
CA ALA A 241 24.14 0.08 20.71
C ALA A 241 23.42 -1.08 21.39
N LEU A 242 24.04 -2.26 21.39
CA LEU A 242 23.46 -3.42 22.08
C LEU A 242 23.74 -3.34 23.58
N PRO A 243 22.74 -3.64 24.43
CA PRO A 243 22.95 -3.76 25.87
C PRO A 243 23.96 -4.89 26.18
N GLN A 244 24.95 -4.59 27.02
CA GLN A 244 26.03 -5.53 27.36
C GLN A 244 25.68 -6.47 28.53
N ASP A 245 24.63 -6.13 29.28
CA ASP A 245 24.13 -6.83 30.46
C ASP A 245 23.20 -8.01 30.13
N LEU A 246 22.78 -8.16 28.87
CA LEU A 246 21.88 -9.23 28.44
C LEU A 246 22.63 -10.43 27.84
N PRO A 247 22.15 -11.67 28.08
CA PRO A 247 22.72 -12.86 27.44
C PRO A 247 22.63 -12.81 25.90
N GLU A 248 23.66 -13.32 25.20
CA GLU A 248 23.72 -13.31 23.72
C GLU A 248 22.49 -13.96 23.05
N ALA A 249 21.95 -15.03 23.65
CA ALA A 249 20.77 -15.71 23.13
C ALA A 249 19.51 -14.81 23.15
N GLU A 250 19.39 -13.98 24.18
CA GLU A 250 18.30 -13.03 24.34
C GLU A 250 18.45 -11.85 23.38
N LEU A 251 19.66 -11.32 23.23
CA LEU A 251 19.99 -10.30 22.23
C LEU A 251 19.67 -10.79 20.81
N MET A 252 20.03 -12.03 20.48
CA MET A 252 19.72 -12.64 19.19
C MET A 252 18.21 -12.73 18.95
N ARG A 253 17.46 -13.18 19.95
CA ARG A 253 16.00 -13.32 19.87
C ARG A 253 15.32 -11.97 19.68
N ARG A 254 15.75 -10.94 20.44
CA ARG A 254 15.24 -9.57 20.33
C ARG A 254 15.54 -8.94 18.98
N LEU A 255 16.78 -9.02 18.49
CA LEU A 255 17.17 -8.48 17.17
C LEU A 255 16.45 -9.19 16.04
N ARG A 256 16.28 -10.51 16.12
CA ARG A 256 15.49 -11.26 15.14
C ARG A 256 14.03 -10.84 15.19
N SER A 257 13.43 -10.76 16.38
CA SER A 257 12.06 -10.31 16.57
C SER A 257 11.85 -8.90 16.04
N GLU A 258 12.76 -7.98 16.34
CA GLU A 258 12.77 -6.60 15.85
C GLU A 258 12.86 -6.57 14.33
N LEU A 259 13.85 -7.24 13.71
CA LEU A 259 14.01 -7.30 12.26
C LEU A 259 12.76 -7.82 11.57
N TYR A 260 12.12 -8.88 12.08
CA TYR A 260 10.90 -9.45 11.49
C TYR A 260 9.62 -8.70 11.90
N ALA A 261 9.69 -7.82 12.91
CA ALA A 261 8.65 -6.86 13.26
C ALA A 261 8.77 -5.55 12.47
N LEU A 262 9.94 -5.25 11.88
CA LEU A 262 10.07 -4.15 10.91
C LEU A 262 9.06 -4.38 9.78
N GLY A 263 8.10 -3.46 9.65
CA GLY A 263 6.97 -3.58 8.73
C GLY A 263 5.89 -4.61 9.12
N ARG A 264 5.76 -5.02 10.41
CA ARG A 264 4.79 -6.05 10.86
C ARG A 264 3.85 -5.67 12.00
N SER A 265 4.09 -4.65 12.83
CA SER A 265 3.10 -4.15 13.79
C SER A 265 3.37 -2.70 14.20
N GLY A 266 2.38 -1.82 14.04
CA GLY A 266 2.40 -0.44 14.51
C GLY A 266 2.93 0.56 13.50
N GLY A 267 2.07 0.94 12.55
CA GLY A 267 2.38 1.90 11.51
C GLY A 267 2.88 1.22 10.24
N GLN A 268 1.99 1.10 9.26
CA GLN A 268 2.40 1.53 7.94
C GLN A 268 3.23 2.82 8.14
N ALA A 269 4.50 2.86 7.73
CA ALA A 269 4.79 4.00 6.89
C ALA A 269 3.86 3.73 5.72
N ALA A 270 2.78 4.50 5.65
CA ALA A 270 1.96 4.57 4.45
C ALA A 270 2.93 4.60 3.27
N PRO A 271 2.58 4.09 2.07
CA PRO A 271 3.24 4.58 0.86
C PRO A 271 3.40 6.09 1.08
N SER A 272 4.64 6.58 1.22
CA SER A 272 4.87 7.89 1.85
C SER A 272 3.97 8.84 1.10
N GLU A 273 2.96 9.35 1.79
CA GLU A 273 1.81 9.94 1.12
C GLU A 273 2.35 10.91 0.08
N GLU A 274 2.10 10.63 -1.20
CA GLU A 274 2.75 11.40 -2.24
C GLU A 274 2.34 12.86 -2.03
N ALA A 275 3.30 13.78 -2.17
CA ALA A 275 3.00 15.19 -1.98
C ALA A 275 1.87 15.59 -2.94
N LEU A 276 0.79 16.15 -2.38
CA LEU A 276 -0.34 16.63 -3.16
C LEU A 276 0.18 17.54 -4.29
N VAL A 277 -0.49 17.48 -5.45
CA VAL A 277 -0.18 18.44 -6.51
C VAL A 277 -0.43 19.87 -6.02
N ALA A 278 0.19 20.86 -6.67
CA ALA A 278 -0.11 22.26 -6.39
C ALA A 278 -1.59 22.54 -6.67
N ALA A 279 -2.17 23.51 -5.96
CA ALA A 279 -3.52 23.98 -6.24
C ALA A 279 -3.60 24.55 -7.66
N GLU A 280 -4.74 24.31 -8.32
CA GLU A 280 -5.00 24.86 -9.64
C GLU A 280 -5.26 26.37 -9.59
N ASP A 281 -5.08 27.04 -10.73
CA ASP A 281 -5.35 28.48 -10.86
C ASP A 281 -6.85 28.77 -10.60
N PRO A 282 -7.19 29.58 -9.57
CA PRO A 282 -8.56 29.95 -9.25
C PRO A 282 -9.33 30.56 -10.44
N ALA A 283 -8.66 31.29 -11.32
CA ALA A 283 -9.31 31.87 -12.50
C ALA A 283 -9.74 30.79 -13.51
N GLN A 284 -8.88 29.79 -13.73
CA GLN A 284 -9.21 28.65 -14.58
C GLN A 284 -10.34 27.81 -13.98
N LEU A 285 -10.31 27.58 -12.67
CA LEU A 285 -11.38 26.88 -11.96
C LEU A 285 -12.72 27.60 -12.11
N ALA A 286 -12.74 28.92 -11.95
CA ALA A 286 -13.97 29.72 -12.10
C ALA A 286 -14.59 29.57 -13.50
N VAL A 287 -13.77 29.55 -14.55
CA VAL A 287 -14.23 29.33 -15.94
C VAL A 287 -14.81 27.93 -16.12
N GLU A 288 -14.11 26.88 -15.66
CA GLU A 288 -14.59 25.50 -15.77
C GLU A 288 -15.89 25.29 -14.98
N VAL A 289 -15.97 25.81 -13.76
CA VAL A 289 -17.19 25.75 -12.92
C VAL A 289 -18.36 26.50 -13.58
N ALA A 290 -18.11 27.67 -14.17
CA ALA A 290 -19.15 28.43 -14.87
C ALA A 290 -19.72 27.69 -16.09
N SER A 291 -18.92 26.82 -16.73
CA SER A 291 -19.34 25.99 -17.86
C SER A 291 -20.26 24.83 -17.45
N LEU A 292 -20.28 24.46 -16.17
CA LEU A 292 -21.15 23.42 -15.65
C LEU A 292 -22.59 23.92 -15.49
N ARG A 293 -23.54 22.99 -15.66
CA ARG A 293 -24.97 23.26 -15.50
C ARG A 293 -25.25 23.70 -14.06
N SER A 294 -25.97 24.80 -13.91
CA SER A 294 -26.38 25.28 -12.58
C SER A 294 -27.53 24.43 -12.03
N LEU A 295 -27.38 23.93 -10.81
CA LEU A 295 -28.45 23.32 -10.02
C LEU A 295 -29.08 24.32 -9.04
N GLY A 296 -28.41 25.43 -8.75
CA GLY A 296 -28.96 26.50 -7.93
C GLY A 296 -27.91 27.27 -7.13
N HIS A 297 -28.39 28.13 -6.23
CA HIS A 297 -27.59 28.90 -5.29
C HIS A 297 -28.06 28.61 -3.86
N THR A 298 -27.12 28.60 -2.92
CA THR A 298 -27.39 28.46 -1.50
C THR A 298 -27.79 29.80 -0.88
N LEU A 299 -28.38 29.77 0.32
CA LEU A 299 -28.77 30.98 1.06
C LEU A 299 -27.61 31.94 1.34
N ASP A 300 -26.39 31.41 1.46
CA ASP A 300 -25.16 32.17 1.69
C ASP A 300 -24.36 32.44 0.40
N GLY A 301 -25.01 32.32 -0.77
CA GLY A 301 -24.46 32.75 -2.06
C GLY A 301 -23.49 31.78 -2.74
N LYS A 302 -23.32 30.56 -2.23
CA LYS A 302 -22.54 29.51 -2.91
C LYS A 302 -23.33 28.96 -4.10
N GLN A 303 -22.60 28.53 -5.12
CA GLN A 303 -23.18 27.97 -6.34
C GLN A 303 -23.14 26.45 -6.28
N ILE A 304 -24.20 25.79 -6.73
CA ILE A 304 -24.24 24.34 -6.92
C ILE A 304 -24.27 24.06 -8.42
N ARG A 305 -23.25 23.37 -8.92
CA ARG A 305 -23.07 23.05 -10.33
C ARG A 305 -23.01 21.55 -10.55
N VAL A 306 -23.35 21.08 -11.75
CA VAL A 306 -23.24 19.67 -12.14
C VAL A 306 -22.78 19.47 -13.58
N GLY A 307 -22.00 18.42 -13.81
CA GLY A 307 -21.72 17.90 -15.14
C GLY A 307 -20.58 16.89 -15.14
N ARG A 308 -20.32 16.30 -16.31
CA ARG A 308 -19.14 15.45 -16.53
C ARG A 308 -17.90 16.32 -16.71
N LEU A 309 -16.78 15.85 -16.18
CA LEU A 309 -15.49 16.53 -16.30
C LEU A 309 -14.58 15.76 -17.25
N ARG A 310 -13.81 16.48 -18.06
CA ARG A 310 -12.85 15.84 -18.97
C ARG A 310 -11.63 15.40 -18.19
N ALA A 311 -11.06 14.26 -18.58
CA ALA A 311 -9.77 13.81 -18.06
C ALA A 311 -8.72 14.94 -18.20
N GLY A 312 -8.04 15.27 -17.10
CA GLY A 312 -7.01 16.31 -17.07
C GLY A 312 -7.49 17.75 -16.95
N SER A 313 -8.81 18.02 -16.93
CA SER A 313 -9.31 19.40 -16.70
C SER A 313 -8.84 19.94 -15.35
N ALA A 314 -8.68 21.26 -15.23
CA ALA A 314 -8.22 21.85 -13.97
C ALA A 314 -9.21 21.57 -12.84
N LEU A 315 -10.51 21.67 -13.10
CA LEU A 315 -11.52 21.39 -12.10
C LEU A 315 -11.48 19.93 -11.61
N LEU A 316 -11.26 18.96 -12.52
CA LEU A 316 -11.15 17.56 -12.11
C LEU A 316 -9.88 17.30 -11.28
N ARG A 317 -8.73 17.85 -11.70
CA ARG A 317 -7.47 17.74 -10.94
C ARG A 317 -7.59 18.38 -9.56
N GLU A 318 -8.23 19.54 -9.47
CA GLU A 318 -8.47 20.21 -8.19
C GLU A 318 -9.42 19.40 -7.29
N ILE A 319 -10.49 18.82 -7.83
CA ILE A 319 -11.37 17.91 -7.09
C ILE A 319 -10.58 16.71 -6.56
N GLY A 320 -9.74 16.08 -7.38
CA GLY A 320 -8.91 14.94 -6.96
C GLY A 320 -7.89 15.32 -5.88
N ARG A 321 -7.30 16.52 -5.96
CA ARG A 321 -6.37 17.06 -4.96
C ARG A 321 -7.08 17.32 -3.64
N LEU A 322 -8.25 17.94 -3.68
CA LEU A 322 -9.04 18.30 -2.50
C LEU A 322 -9.69 17.09 -1.83
N ARG A 323 -10.11 16.08 -2.61
CA ARG A 323 -10.53 14.77 -2.10
C ARG A 323 -9.44 14.16 -1.25
N GLU A 324 -8.27 13.95 -1.85
CA GLU A 324 -7.14 13.34 -1.17
C GLU A 324 -6.71 14.15 0.07
N LEU A 325 -6.65 15.49 -0.03
CA LEU A 325 -6.41 16.39 1.12
C LEU A 325 -7.39 16.13 2.26
N THR A 326 -8.69 16.02 1.94
CA THR A 326 -9.76 15.86 2.93
C THR A 326 -9.73 14.47 3.54
N PHE A 327 -9.53 13.43 2.75
CA PHE A 327 -9.51 12.04 3.22
C PHE A 327 -8.30 11.76 4.11
N ARG A 328 -7.11 12.26 3.76
CA ARG A 328 -5.92 12.17 4.63
C ARG A 328 -6.12 12.82 5.99
N ALA A 329 -6.83 13.94 6.05
CA ALA A 329 -7.08 14.66 7.28
C ALA A 329 -7.92 13.86 8.29
N VAL A 330 -8.63 12.82 7.85
CA VAL A 330 -9.39 11.89 8.70
C VAL A 330 -8.78 10.49 8.77
N GLY A 331 -7.55 10.31 8.29
CA GLY A 331 -6.86 9.02 8.27
C GLY A 331 -7.39 8.04 7.22
N GLU A 332 -8.00 8.54 6.16
CA GLU A 332 -8.42 7.80 4.96
C GLU A 332 -7.57 8.26 3.75
N GLY A 333 -7.96 7.88 2.53
CA GLY A 333 -7.32 8.37 1.31
C GLY A 333 -6.50 7.31 0.58
N THR A 334 -6.07 7.65 -0.63
CA THR A 334 -5.35 6.72 -1.51
C THR A 334 -3.85 6.70 -1.26
N GLY A 335 -3.33 7.72 -0.58
CA GLY A 335 -1.89 7.97 -0.42
C GLY A 335 -1.22 8.53 -1.67
N ARG A 336 -1.96 8.81 -2.76
CA ARG A 336 -1.43 9.33 -4.04
C ARG A 336 -1.52 10.85 -4.10
N ARG A 337 -0.89 11.50 -5.08
CA ARG A 337 -0.96 12.98 -5.23
C ARG A 337 -2.36 13.51 -5.55
N LEU A 338 -3.23 12.65 -6.07
CA LEU A 338 -4.60 12.91 -6.53
C LEU A 338 -5.47 11.68 -6.24
N ASP A 339 -6.67 11.88 -5.69
CA ASP A 339 -7.71 10.85 -5.62
C ASP A 339 -8.59 10.94 -6.88
N LEU A 340 -8.11 10.32 -7.96
CA LEU A 340 -8.80 10.17 -9.23
C LEU A 340 -8.75 8.72 -9.71
N ASP A 341 -9.82 8.30 -10.37
CA ASP A 341 -9.97 6.99 -11.00
C ASP A 341 -10.67 7.13 -12.38
N ASP A 342 -10.82 6.03 -13.11
CA ASP A 342 -11.41 6.06 -14.45
C ASP A 342 -12.88 6.52 -14.42
N TYR A 343 -13.61 6.21 -13.35
CA TYR A 343 -15.03 6.51 -13.16
C TYR A 343 -15.33 8.00 -13.24
N ASP A 344 -14.40 8.85 -12.77
CA ASP A 344 -14.52 10.31 -12.81
C ASP A 344 -14.79 10.86 -14.22
N THR A 345 -14.46 10.12 -15.29
CA THR A 345 -14.67 10.60 -16.67
C THR A 345 -16.07 10.37 -17.23
N TRP A 346 -16.86 9.43 -16.69
CA TRP A 346 -18.25 9.19 -17.13
C TRP A 346 -19.29 9.48 -16.04
N TYR A 347 -18.86 9.60 -14.79
CA TYR A 347 -19.70 10.11 -13.72
C TYR A 347 -19.90 11.61 -13.89
N GLU A 348 -21.01 12.10 -13.35
CA GLU A 348 -21.23 13.53 -13.17
C GLU A 348 -20.73 13.96 -11.78
N HIS A 349 -20.32 15.21 -11.67
CA HIS A 349 -19.82 15.78 -10.42
C HIS A 349 -20.75 16.91 -10.00
N ILE A 350 -21.39 16.77 -8.83
CA ILE A 350 -22.09 17.88 -8.18
C ILE A 350 -21.05 18.65 -7.39
N VAL A 351 -20.77 19.89 -7.80
CA VAL A 351 -19.72 20.75 -7.24
C VAL A 351 -20.36 21.91 -6.48
N LEU A 352 -19.96 22.08 -5.22
CA LEU A 352 -20.29 23.25 -4.42
C LEU A 352 -19.14 24.26 -4.53
N TRP A 353 -19.44 25.46 -5.04
CA TRP A 353 -18.47 26.50 -5.35
C TRP A 353 -18.72 27.77 -4.54
N ASP A 354 -17.68 28.27 -3.89
CA ASP A 354 -17.69 29.57 -3.24
C ASP A 354 -17.17 30.63 -4.22
N GLY A 355 -18.09 31.43 -4.77
CA GLY A 355 -17.75 32.46 -5.75
C GLY A 355 -16.96 33.63 -5.15
N ALA A 356 -17.16 33.93 -3.86
CA ALA A 356 -16.47 35.04 -3.21
C ALA A 356 -15.01 34.68 -2.90
N ALA A 357 -14.76 33.43 -2.49
CA ALA A 357 -13.43 32.91 -2.23
C ALA A 357 -12.77 32.25 -3.46
N THR A 358 -13.49 32.17 -4.59
CA THR A 358 -13.07 31.49 -5.84
C THR A 358 -12.49 30.10 -5.59
N ARG A 359 -13.20 29.26 -4.83
CA ARG A 359 -12.73 27.92 -4.45
C ARG A 359 -13.84 26.87 -4.40
N VAL A 360 -13.44 25.62 -4.62
CA VAL A 360 -14.31 24.45 -4.42
C VAL A 360 -14.47 24.21 -2.92
N VAL A 361 -15.72 24.10 -2.48
CA VAL A 361 -16.09 23.84 -1.08
C VAL A 361 -16.18 22.33 -0.82
N GLY A 362 -16.69 21.59 -1.80
CA GLY A 362 -16.89 20.15 -1.72
C GLY A 362 -17.56 19.64 -2.99
N ALA A 363 -17.63 18.33 -3.14
CA ALA A 363 -18.30 17.72 -4.29
C ALA A 363 -18.85 16.33 -3.96
N TYR A 364 -19.76 15.87 -4.81
CA TYR A 364 -20.23 14.49 -4.90
C TYR A 364 -20.00 13.95 -6.31
N ARG A 365 -19.57 12.69 -6.41
CA ARG A 365 -19.58 11.95 -7.67
C ARG A 365 -20.90 11.20 -7.78
N VAL A 366 -21.57 11.29 -8.93
CA VAL A 366 -22.88 10.67 -9.15
C VAL A 366 -22.97 9.93 -10.49
N ALA A 367 -23.58 8.75 -10.49
CA ALA A 367 -23.84 7.97 -11.70
C ALA A 367 -25.25 7.37 -11.68
N ARG A 368 -26.06 7.70 -12.69
CA ARG A 368 -27.39 7.10 -12.87
C ARG A 368 -27.26 5.66 -13.33
N GLY A 369 -28.02 4.78 -12.68
CA GLY A 369 -28.00 3.34 -12.84
C GLY A 369 -28.23 2.85 -14.26
N ALA A 370 -29.43 3.09 -14.79
CA ALA A 370 -29.83 2.59 -16.10
C ALA A 370 -28.87 2.99 -17.25
N PRO A 371 -28.42 4.26 -17.40
CA PRO A 371 -27.45 4.62 -18.42
C PRO A 371 -26.11 3.87 -18.30
N VAL A 372 -25.55 3.80 -17.09
CA VAL A 372 -24.24 3.16 -16.88
C VAL A 372 -24.33 1.64 -17.08
N LEU A 373 -25.40 0.99 -16.61
CA LEU A 373 -25.62 -0.44 -16.86
C LEU A 373 -25.72 -0.74 -18.36
N ALA A 374 -26.44 0.09 -19.13
CA ALA A 374 -26.62 -0.12 -20.56
C ALA A 374 -25.30 0.03 -21.34
N GLU A 375 -24.45 1.00 -20.97
CA GLU A 375 -23.19 1.29 -21.68
C GLU A 375 -22.03 0.39 -21.23
N ARG A 376 -21.95 0.06 -19.94
CA ARG A 376 -20.74 -0.49 -19.30
C ARG A 376 -21.01 -1.72 -18.43
N GLY A 377 -22.26 -2.11 -18.25
CA GLY A 377 -22.66 -3.16 -17.31
C GLY A 377 -22.26 -2.80 -15.87
N LEU A 378 -22.14 -3.82 -15.02
CA LEU A 378 -21.76 -3.63 -13.61
C LEU A 378 -20.35 -3.05 -13.43
N ALA A 379 -19.43 -3.31 -14.36
CA ALA A 379 -18.07 -2.76 -14.31
C ALA A 379 -18.03 -1.23 -14.44
N GLY A 380 -19.14 -0.60 -14.88
CA GLY A 380 -19.29 0.84 -14.91
C GLY A 380 -19.46 1.50 -13.55
N PHE A 381 -19.64 0.72 -12.48
CA PHE A 381 -19.85 1.22 -11.11
C PHE A 381 -18.61 1.03 -10.24
N TYR A 382 -18.20 2.07 -9.52
CA TYR A 382 -17.09 2.02 -8.57
C TYR A 382 -17.35 0.98 -7.46
N THR A 383 -18.57 0.95 -6.94
CA THR A 383 -18.93 0.00 -5.88
C THR A 383 -18.82 -1.46 -6.31
N ALA A 384 -18.83 -1.77 -7.61
CA ALA A 384 -18.61 -3.12 -8.11
C ALA A 384 -17.15 -3.60 -8.00
N GLU A 385 -16.19 -2.71 -7.74
CA GLU A 385 -14.81 -3.09 -7.38
C GLU A 385 -14.70 -3.57 -5.93
N LEU A 386 -15.56 -3.03 -5.06
CA LEU A 386 -15.57 -3.31 -3.62
C LEU A 386 -16.54 -4.42 -3.24
N PHE A 387 -17.68 -4.51 -3.94
CA PHE A 387 -18.80 -5.39 -3.62
C PHE A 387 -19.24 -6.20 -4.83
N ARG A 388 -19.68 -7.43 -4.56
CA ARG A 388 -20.31 -8.32 -5.54
C ARG A 388 -21.82 -8.19 -5.41
N TYR A 389 -22.48 -7.91 -6.53
CA TYR A 389 -23.93 -7.82 -6.62
C TYR A 389 -24.55 -9.13 -7.09
N GLY A 390 -25.57 -9.59 -6.38
CA GLY A 390 -26.48 -10.63 -6.84
C GLY A 390 -27.44 -10.11 -7.92
N GLU A 391 -28.07 -11.02 -8.65
CA GLU A 391 -28.99 -10.67 -9.73
C GLU A 391 -30.20 -9.87 -9.23
N GLY A 392 -30.64 -10.09 -7.98
CA GLY A 392 -31.75 -9.37 -7.36
C GLY A 392 -31.47 -7.87 -7.16
N MET A 393 -30.21 -7.44 -7.17
CA MET A 393 -29.85 -6.03 -7.09
C MET A 393 -29.94 -5.29 -8.42
N LEU A 394 -29.90 -5.97 -9.57
CA LEU A 394 -29.86 -5.32 -10.88
C LEU A 394 -31.02 -4.35 -11.13
N PRO A 395 -32.30 -4.68 -10.82
CA PRO A 395 -33.39 -3.75 -10.98
C PRO A 395 -33.27 -2.50 -10.08
N ARG A 396 -32.74 -2.67 -8.86
CA ARG A 396 -32.53 -1.55 -7.92
C ARG A 396 -31.38 -0.65 -8.38
N ILE A 397 -30.28 -1.24 -8.85
CA ILE A 397 -29.17 -0.51 -9.45
C ILE A 397 -29.67 0.25 -10.67
N ALA A 398 -30.45 -0.37 -11.57
CA ALA A 398 -30.99 0.30 -12.76
C ALA A 398 -31.90 1.49 -12.41
N ALA A 399 -32.77 1.33 -11.41
CA ALA A 399 -33.60 2.41 -10.86
C ALA A 399 -32.84 3.31 -9.86
N GLY A 400 -31.53 3.14 -9.74
CA GLY A 400 -30.70 3.78 -8.72
C GLY A 400 -29.80 4.88 -9.28
N MET A 401 -29.12 5.55 -8.36
CA MET A 401 -28.01 6.44 -8.62
C MET A 401 -26.89 6.16 -7.63
N GLU A 402 -25.71 5.80 -8.13
CA GLU A 402 -24.54 5.63 -7.30
C GLU A 402 -24.02 7.01 -6.85
N LEU A 403 -23.73 7.14 -5.56
CA LEU A 403 -23.07 8.27 -4.93
C LEU A 403 -21.71 7.82 -4.39
N GLY A 404 -20.67 8.62 -4.58
CA GLY A 404 -19.37 8.29 -4.03
C GLY A 404 -18.41 9.47 -3.98
N ARG A 405 -17.24 9.22 -3.37
CA ARG A 405 -16.11 10.16 -3.28
C ARG A 405 -16.54 11.56 -2.82
N SER A 406 -17.45 11.60 -1.84
CA SER A 406 -17.98 12.84 -1.30
C SER A 406 -17.00 13.46 -0.31
N PHE A 407 -16.82 14.77 -0.40
CA PHE A 407 -15.94 15.50 0.51
C PHE A 407 -16.40 16.94 0.69
N VAL A 408 -16.01 17.52 1.81
CA VAL A 408 -16.04 18.96 2.09
C VAL A 408 -14.65 19.31 2.56
N VAL A 409 -14.04 20.36 2.01
CA VAL A 409 -12.66 20.72 2.37
C VAL A 409 -12.59 21.19 3.83
N PRO A 410 -11.45 20.97 4.52
CA PRO A 410 -11.33 21.23 5.97
C PRO A 410 -11.79 22.62 6.43
N ASP A 411 -11.49 23.67 5.64
CA ASP A 411 -11.89 25.06 5.93
C ASP A 411 -13.41 25.27 6.05
N TYR A 412 -14.23 24.34 5.54
CA TYR A 412 -15.69 24.39 5.61
C TYR A 412 -16.28 23.29 6.50
N TRP A 413 -15.48 22.57 7.27
CA TRP A 413 -16.01 21.64 8.28
C TRP A 413 -16.81 22.39 9.34
N GLY A 414 -17.89 21.77 9.82
CA GLY A 414 -18.85 22.40 10.73
C GLY A 414 -19.78 23.44 10.08
N SER A 415 -19.58 23.79 8.81
CA SER A 415 -20.50 24.65 8.06
C SER A 415 -21.71 23.88 7.52
N ARG A 416 -22.59 24.60 6.81
CA ARG A 416 -23.76 24.03 6.11
C ARG A 416 -23.42 23.33 4.79
N SER A 417 -22.13 23.14 4.46
CA SER A 417 -21.70 22.62 3.15
C SER A 417 -22.27 21.24 2.81
N ILE A 418 -22.40 20.35 3.80
CA ILE A 418 -23.01 19.03 3.58
C ILE A 418 -24.52 19.15 3.28
N ASP A 419 -25.22 20.04 3.98
CA ASP A 419 -26.63 20.37 3.70
C ASP A 419 -26.79 20.93 2.28
N TYR A 420 -25.87 21.78 1.84
CA TYR A 420 -25.86 22.32 0.47
C TYR A 420 -25.58 21.27 -0.60
N LEU A 421 -24.65 20.34 -0.36
CA LEU A 421 -24.43 19.21 -1.27
C LEU A 421 -25.70 18.36 -1.40
N TRP A 422 -26.43 18.15 -0.31
CA TRP A 422 -27.72 17.44 -0.34
C TRP A 422 -28.84 18.21 -1.04
N GLN A 423 -28.88 19.54 -0.92
CA GLN A 423 -29.75 20.37 -1.77
C GLN A 423 -29.40 20.20 -3.24
N GLY A 424 -28.10 20.07 -3.58
CA GLY A 424 -27.64 19.77 -4.94
C GLY A 424 -28.08 18.40 -5.44
N ILE A 425 -27.92 17.34 -4.62
CA ILE A 425 -28.43 16.00 -4.94
C ILE A 425 -29.94 16.07 -5.17
N GLY A 426 -30.67 16.79 -4.32
CA GLY A 426 -32.09 16.98 -4.45
C GLY A 426 -32.51 17.68 -5.74
N ALA A 427 -31.86 18.79 -6.08
CA ALA A 427 -32.07 19.51 -7.34
C ALA A 427 -31.76 18.62 -8.57
N TYR A 428 -30.70 17.82 -8.51
CA TYR A 428 -30.37 16.85 -9.56
C TYR A 428 -31.48 15.78 -9.71
N LEU A 429 -31.98 15.23 -8.60
CA LEU A 429 -33.03 14.20 -8.60
C LEU A 429 -34.37 14.71 -9.12
N GLN A 430 -34.67 16.01 -8.98
CA GLN A 430 -35.88 16.60 -9.56
C GLN A 430 -35.91 16.52 -11.09
N ASP A 431 -34.74 16.59 -11.74
CA ASP A 431 -34.60 16.41 -13.19
C ASP A 431 -34.54 14.93 -13.60
N HIS A 432 -34.48 14.03 -12.62
CA HIS A 432 -34.34 12.58 -12.80
C HIS A 432 -35.32 11.78 -11.92
N PRO A 433 -36.64 11.99 -12.06
CA PRO A 433 -37.67 11.41 -11.20
C PRO A 433 -37.76 9.86 -11.28
N GLN A 434 -37.14 9.25 -12.31
CA GLN A 434 -37.01 7.80 -12.45
C GLN A 434 -36.05 7.17 -11.44
N VAL A 435 -35.17 7.97 -10.81
CA VAL A 435 -34.27 7.48 -9.76
C VAL A 435 -35.09 7.26 -8.49
N ARG A 436 -35.10 6.02 -8.00
CA ARG A 436 -35.71 5.61 -6.74
C ARG A 436 -34.69 5.34 -5.66
N TYR A 437 -33.56 4.75 -6.00
CA TYR A 437 -32.55 4.34 -5.02
C TYR A 437 -31.32 5.23 -5.09
N LEU A 438 -30.75 5.57 -3.93
CA LEU A 438 -29.38 6.07 -3.85
C LEU A 438 -28.53 4.98 -3.25
N PHE A 439 -27.37 4.66 -3.82
CA PHE A 439 -26.48 3.67 -3.24
C PHE A 439 -25.02 4.11 -3.34
N GLY A 440 -24.15 3.56 -2.51
CA GLY A 440 -22.74 3.96 -2.49
C GLY A 440 -21.95 3.32 -1.36
N ALA A 441 -20.64 3.50 -1.37
CA ALA A 441 -19.78 3.16 -0.26
C ALA A 441 -19.67 4.36 0.70
N VAL A 442 -19.87 4.12 1.99
CA VAL A 442 -19.58 5.07 3.07
C VAL A 442 -18.49 4.50 3.97
N SER A 443 -17.45 5.29 4.21
CA SER A 443 -16.23 4.83 4.88
C SER A 443 -16.24 5.06 6.39
N ILE A 444 -15.53 4.19 7.10
CA ILE A 444 -15.10 4.34 8.49
C ILE A 444 -13.57 4.26 8.49
N SER A 445 -12.91 5.35 8.88
CA SER A 445 -11.46 5.45 8.94
C SER A 445 -10.79 4.31 9.73
N ALA A 446 -9.71 3.78 9.16
CA ALA A 446 -8.82 2.82 9.82
C ALA A 446 -8.02 3.43 10.99
N ALA A 447 -8.01 4.76 11.12
CA ALA A 447 -7.41 5.45 12.25
C ALA A 447 -8.23 5.29 13.55
N LEU A 448 -9.53 4.97 13.46
CA LEU A 448 -10.33 4.65 14.64
C LEU A 448 -9.80 3.36 15.30
N PRO A 449 -9.88 3.21 16.63
CA PRO A 449 -9.57 1.95 17.29
C PRO A 449 -10.37 0.79 16.68
N GLN A 450 -9.76 -0.38 16.57
CA GLN A 450 -10.40 -1.55 15.98
C GLN A 450 -11.75 -1.89 16.66
N GLN A 451 -11.78 -1.86 17.99
CA GLN A 451 -13.01 -2.07 18.78
C GLN A 451 -14.10 -1.04 18.44
N ALA A 452 -13.74 0.21 18.13
CA ALA A 452 -14.70 1.23 17.74
C ALA A 452 -15.32 0.91 16.37
N ARG A 453 -14.52 0.45 15.41
CA ARG A 453 -15.02 0.00 14.10
C ARG A 453 -15.94 -1.21 14.23
N GLU A 454 -15.57 -2.19 15.05
CA GLU A 454 -16.39 -3.38 15.33
C GLU A 454 -17.76 -3.00 15.92
N GLN A 455 -17.79 -2.06 16.87
CA GLN A 455 -19.04 -1.55 17.46
C GLN A 455 -19.94 -0.87 16.40
N ILE A 456 -19.35 -0.02 15.55
CA ILE A 456 -20.09 0.67 14.47
C ILE A 456 -20.65 -0.35 13.48
N VAL A 457 -19.81 -1.24 12.95
CA VAL A 457 -20.23 -2.24 11.96
C VAL A 457 -21.31 -3.15 12.54
N ALA A 458 -21.15 -3.62 13.79
CA ALA A 458 -22.14 -4.49 14.43
C ALA A 458 -23.49 -3.80 14.61
N TYR A 459 -23.49 -2.53 15.06
CA TYR A 459 -24.73 -1.76 15.20
C TYR A 459 -25.45 -1.60 13.86
N TYR A 460 -24.76 -1.10 12.83
CA TYR A 460 -25.40 -0.84 11.54
C TYR A 460 -25.79 -2.14 10.81
N ALA A 461 -25.02 -3.22 10.93
CA ALA A 461 -25.41 -4.53 10.42
C ALA A 461 -26.65 -5.10 11.13
N ARG A 462 -26.82 -4.85 12.44
CA ARG A 462 -27.96 -5.38 13.21
C ARG A 462 -29.26 -4.63 12.95
N TYR A 463 -29.21 -3.30 12.95
CA TYR A 463 -30.41 -2.44 12.94
C TYR A 463 -30.75 -1.89 11.55
N TYR A 464 -29.78 -1.84 10.65
CA TYR A 464 -29.94 -1.37 9.28
C TYR A 464 -29.46 -2.39 8.24
N GLY A 465 -29.05 -3.60 8.65
CA GLY A 465 -28.57 -4.62 7.73
C GLY A 465 -29.67 -5.19 6.84
N ASP A 466 -29.30 -5.59 5.64
CA ASP A 466 -30.16 -6.32 4.73
C ASP A 466 -29.87 -7.83 4.79
N ALA A 467 -30.90 -8.63 5.00
CA ALA A 467 -30.78 -10.09 5.16
C ALA A 467 -30.90 -10.87 3.83
N SER A 468 -31.05 -10.20 2.69
CA SER A 468 -31.26 -10.89 1.40
C SER A 468 -30.00 -11.60 0.89
N GLY A 469 -28.82 -11.16 1.31
CA GLY A 469 -27.54 -11.69 0.79
C GLY A 469 -27.26 -11.28 -0.66
N GLU A 470 -28.02 -10.34 -1.22
CA GLU A 470 -27.91 -9.89 -2.62
C GLU A 470 -26.74 -8.93 -2.86
N ALA A 471 -25.95 -8.62 -1.84
CA ALA A 471 -24.63 -7.99 -1.99
C ALA A 471 -23.65 -8.57 -0.97
N ALA A 472 -22.40 -8.72 -1.36
CA ALA A 472 -21.33 -9.17 -0.49
C ALA A 472 -20.03 -8.40 -0.75
N SER A 473 -19.28 -8.09 0.30
CA SER A 473 -17.96 -7.47 0.13
C SER A 473 -16.97 -8.46 -0.48
N ALA A 474 -16.10 -7.99 -1.39
CA ALA A 474 -14.97 -8.76 -1.89
C ALA A 474 -13.93 -9.06 -0.80
N ARG A 475 -13.88 -8.23 0.25
CA ARG A 475 -13.03 -8.37 1.44
C ARG A 475 -13.86 -8.08 2.69
N PRO A 476 -14.65 -9.05 3.17
CA PRO A 476 -15.54 -8.85 4.31
C PRO A 476 -14.79 -8.31 5.54
N PHE A 477 -15.45 -7.41 6.28
CA PHE A 477 -14.90 -6.88 7.52
C PHE A 477 -14.64 -8.01 8.53
N PRO A 478 -13.40 -8.19 9.02
CA PRO A 478 -13.10 -9.28 9.95
C PRO A 478 -13.43 -8.87 11.39
N TYR A 479 -14.11 -9.77 12.11
CA TYR A 479 -14.15 -9.74 13.57
C TYR A 479 -13.13 -10.75 14.12
N PRO A 480 -12.10 -10.34 14.89
CA PRO A 480 -11.18 -11.27 15.55
C PRO A 480 -11.87 -12.11 16.62
N GLU A 481 -12.86 -11.51 17.30
CA GLU A 481 -13.70 -12.14 18.31
C GLU A 481 -15.17 -12.14 17.84
N ALA A 482 -16.11 -12.49 18.71
CA ALA A 482 -17.52 -12.38 18.39
C ALA A 482 -17.92 -10.90 18.18
N PRO A 483 -18.80 -10.58 17.21
CA PRO A 483 -19.30 -9.23 17.03
C PRO A 483 -19.94 -8.68 18.31
N PRO A 484 -19.76 -7.39 18.64
CA PRO A 484 -20.45 -6.76 19.75
C PRO A 484 -21.97 -6.97 19.64
N ALA A 485 -22.57 -7.44 20.74
CA ALA A 485 -24.01 -7.63 20.84
C ALA A 485 -24.66 -6.40 21.49
N PHE A 486 -25.84 -6.03 21.01
CA PHE A 486 -26.67 -4.94 21.57
C PHE A 486 -27.91 -5.50 22.28
N ASP A 487 -27.88 -6.76 22.70
CA ASP A 487 -28.99 -7.50 23.33
C ASP A 487 -30.33 -7.29 22.60
N GLU A 488 -31.46 -7.37 23.32
CA GLU A 488 -32.80 -7.08 22.81
C GLU A 488 -33.15 -5.59 22.91
N LEU A 489 -32.17 -4.70 22.71
CA LEU A 489 -32.40 -3.26 22.71
C LEU A 489 -33.01 -2.79 21.38
N ASP A 490 -33.90 -1.80 21.46
CA ASP A 490 -34.35 -1.05 20.28
C ASP A 490 -33.21 -0.20 19.68
N ALA A 491 -33.36 0.20 18.41
CA ALA A 491 -32.30 0.90 17.68
C ALA A 491 -31.87 2.22 18.32
N ASP A 492 -32.77 2.98 18.95
CA ASP A 492 -32.46 4.28 19.55
C ASP A 492 -31.73 4.11 20.88
N THR A 493 -32.15 3.13 21.70
CA THR A 493 -31.47 2.78 22.95
C THR A 493 -30.08 2.19 22.67
N ALA A 494 -29.98 1.26 21.71
CA ALA A 494 -28.71 0.70 21.28
C ALA A 494 -27.75 1.76 20.71
N PHE A 495 -28.27 2.80 20.03
CA PHE A 495 -27.43 3.90 19.54
C PHE A 495 -26.81 4.71 20.68
N LYS A 496 -27.53 4.91 21.80
CA LYS A 496 -26.98 5.57 22.99
C LYS A 496 -25.86 4.75 23.61
N VAL A 497 -26.02 3.41 23.65
CA VAL A 497 -24.98 2.49 24.12
C VAL A 497 -23.77 2.53 23.19
N LEU A 498 -23.98 2.44 21.87
CA LEU A 498 -22.92 2.60 20.87
C LEU A 498 -22.13 3.89 21.12
N LYS A 499 -22.83 5.02 21.27
CA LYS A 499 -22.19 6.30 21.53
C LYS A 499 -21.35 6.28 22.81
N GLY A 500 -21.89 5.77 23.91
CA GLY A 500 -21.14 5.64 25.17
C GLY A 500 -19.88 4.77 25.04
N ASN A 501 -19.98 3.66 24.31
CA ASN A 501 -18.84 2.77 24.03
C ASN A 501 -17.78 3.47 23.17
N LEU A 502 -18.20 4.23 22.16
CA LEU A 502 -17.28 4.98 21.31
C LEU A 502 -16.61 6.13 22.06
N ASP A 503 -17.36 6.86 22.89
CA ASP A 503 -16.83 7.94 23.73
C ASP A 503 -15.72 7.40 24.67
N ALA A 504 -15.92 6.21 25.25
CA ALA A 504 -14.91 5.53 26.08
C ALA A 504 -13.64 5.12 25.31
N LEU A 505 -13.74 4.95 23.98
CA LEU A 505 -12.64 4.63 23.08
C LEU A 505 -12.03 5.88 22.42
N GLY A 506 -12.50 7.08 22.75
CA GLY A 506 -12.08 8.33 22.10
C GLY A 506 -12.49 8.40 20.62
N ALA A 507 -13.57 7.71 20.24
CA ALA A 507 -14.09 7.61 18.88
C ALA A 507 -15.51 8.19 18.79
N ALA A 508 -15.97 8.44 17.56
CA ALA A 508 -17.34 8.86 17.29
C ALA A 508 -17.87 8.18 16.03
N VAL A 509 -19.20 8.07 15.90
CA VAL A 509 -19.83 7.59 14.67
C VAL A 509 -19.56 8.59 13.55
N PRO A 510 -19.06 8.15 12.37
CA PRO A 510 -18.88 9.04 11.23
C PRO A 510 -20.19 9.75 10.88
N MET A 511 -20.11 11.05 10.61
CA MET A 511 -21.30 11.88 10.47
C MET A 511 -22.23 11.37 9.36
N LEU A 512 -21.67 10.90 8.23
CA LEU A 512 -22.46 10.42 7.08
C LEU A 512 -23.31 9.19 7.43
N TYR A 513 -22.81 8.28 8.27
CA TYR A 513 -23.58 7.12 8.73
C TYR A 513 -24.87 7.56 9.42
N LYS A 514 -24.76 8.51 10.36
CA LYS A 514 -25.92 9.09 11.05
C LYS A 514 -26.82 9.86 10.09
N GLN A 515 -26.24 10.67 9.20
CA GLN A 515 -27.02 11.47 8.27
C GLN A 515 -27.86 10.61 7.33
N TYR A 516 -27.29 9.57 6.75
CA TYR A 516 -28.00 8.70 5.82
C TYR A 516 -29.16 7.97 6.49
N THR A 517 -28.96 7.44 7.71
CA THR A 517 -30.04 6.77 8.44
C THR A 517 -31.12 7.74 8.92
N ASP A 518 -30.76 8.98 9.27
CA ASP A 518 -31.71 10.03 9.68
C ASP A 518 -32.57 10.56 8.52
N LEU A 519 -32.22 10.29 7.26
CA LEU A 519 -33.00 10.71 6.10
C LEU A 519 -34.28 9.91 5.91
N CYS A 520 -34.23 8.63 6.24
CA CYS A 520 -35.27 7.67 5.91
C CYS A 520 -36.06 7.23 7.14
N GLU A 521 -37.28 6.77 6.91
CA GLU A 521 -38.04 5.97 7.86
C GLU A 521 -37.36 4.60 8.07
N PRO A 522 -37.63 3.89 9.19
CA PRO A 522 -36.98 2.61 9.49
C PRO A 522 -37.03 1.60 8.32
N GLY A 523 -35.87 1.12 7.88
CA GLY A 523 -35.72 0.23 6.71
C GLY A 523 -35.68 0.93 5.35
N GLY A 524 -35.79 2.25 5.30
CA GLY A 524 -35.55 3.03 4.08
C GLY A 524 -34.06 3.29 3.81
N ALA A 525 -33.22 3.25 4.85
CA ALA A 525 -31.76 3.16 4.72
C ALA A 525 -31.31 1.76 5.11
N ARG A 526 -30.48 1.12 4.28
CA ARG A 526 -30.00 -0.25 4.51
C ARG A 526 -28.51 -0.38 4.21
N PHE A 527 -27.79 -1.11 5.05
CA PHE A 527 -26.42 -1.53 4.79
C PHE A 527 -26.42 -2.96 4.25
N LEU A 528 -25.99 -3.11 3.00
CA LEU A 528 -26.04 -4.37 2.28
C LEU A 528 -24.81 -5.25 2.56
N ALA A 529 -23.65 -4.63 2.79
CA ALA A 529 -22.41 -5.34 3.09
C ALA A 529 -21.40 -4.39 3.76
N PHE A 530 -20.43 -4.97 4.48
CA PHE A 530 -19.28 -4.26 5.03
C PHE A 530 -17.98 -4.92 4.58
N GLY A 531 -17.03 -4.09 4.16
CA GLY A 531 -15.74 -4.54 3.64
C GLY A 531 -14.58 -3.68 4.10
N VAL A 532 -13.36 -4.17 3.91
CA VAL A 532 -12.14 -3.37 4.07
C VAL A 532 -11.60 -3.02 2.69
N ASP A 533 -11.27 -1.75 2.47
CA ASP A 533 -10.60 -1.26 1.25
C ASP A 533 -9.13 -0.85 1.51
N PRO A 534 -8.17 -1.75 1.22
CA PRO A 534 -6.75 -1.44 1.34
C PRO A 534 -6.22 -0.41 0.34
N ALA A 535 -6.96 -0.11 -0.74
CA ALA A 535 -6.59 0.97 -1.66
C ALA A 535 -6.96 2.36 -1.12
N PHE A 536 -7.74 2.40 -0.03
CA PHE A 536 -8.21 3.61 0.64
C PHE A 536 -7.83 3.62 2.12
N ASN A 537 -6.54 3.36 2.38
CA ASN A 537 -5.94 3.32 3.71
C ASN A 537 -6.60 2.33 4.70
N ASP A 538 -6.99 1.16 4.20
CA ASP A 538 -7.68 0.10 4.97
C ASP A 538 -8.99 0.58 5.63
N ALA A 539 -9.63 1.62 5.07
CA ALA A 539 -10.93 2.07 5.54
C ALA A 539 -11.97 0.94 5.45
N VAL A 540 -12.94 0.96 6.37
CA VAL A 540 -14.07 0.03 6.32
C VAL A 540 -15.19 0.67 5.55
N ASP A 541 -15.56 0.08 4.42
CA ASP A 541 -16.67 0.54 3.58
C ASP A 541 -17.96 -0.21 3.92
N GLY A 542 -19.00 0.53 4.27
CA GLY A 542 -20.37 0.06 4.27
C GLY A 542 -21.05 0.38 2.94
N LEU A 543 -21.50 -0.65 2.21
CA LEU A 543 -22.37 -0.47 1.06
C LEU A 543 -23.76 -0.10 1.57
N ILE A 544 -24.18 1.15 1.37
CA ILE A 544 -25.48 1.66 1.80
C ILE A 544 -26.41 1.84 0.60
N GLU A 545 -27.71 1.59 0.82
CA GLU A 545 -28.81 1.88 -0.10
C GLU A 545 -29.89 2.69 0.63
N LEU A 546 -30.40 3.74 -0.03
CA LEU A 546 -31.51 4.58 0.43
C LEU A 546 -32.67 4.46 -0.56
N ASP A 547 -33.88 4.19 -0.06
CA ASP A 547 -35.11 4.26 -0.84
C ASP A 547 -35.71 5.67 -0.76
N LEU A 548 -35.65 6.41 -1.87
CA LEU A 548 -36.17 7.78 -1.96
C LEU A 548 -37.68 7.85 -1.69
N GLN A 549 -38.42 6.75 -1.80
CA GLN A 549 -39.84 6.72 -1.43
C GLN A 549 -40.05 6.70 0.09
N ARG A 550 -39.04 6.28 0.85
CA ARG A 550 -39.09 6.15 2.32
C ARG A 550 -38.37 7.28 3.04
N ILE A 551 -38.06 8.38 2.34
CA ILE A 551 -37.52 9.59 2.96
C ILE A 551 -38.59 10.23 3.84
N ARG A 552 -38.20 10.61 5.06
CA ARG A 552 -39.07 11.30 6.02
C ARG A 552 -39.61 12.60 5.43
N SER A 553 -40.89 12.89 5.66
CA SER A 553 -41.59 14.07 5.09
C SER A 553 -40.81 15.38 5.21
N LYS A 554 -40.29 15.72 6.39
CA LYS A 554 -39.49 16.94 6.61
C LYS A 554 -38.20 16.99 5.76
N LYS A 555 -37.57 15.84 5.52
CA LYS A 555 -36.34 15.73 4.71
C LYS A 555 -36.67 15.78 3.22
N ARG A 556 -37.79 15.16 2.80
CA ARG A 556 -38.33 15.26 1.44
C ARG A 556 -38.63 16.71 1.08
N ALA A 557 -39.38 17.41 1.92
CA ALA A 557 -39.69 18.83 1.72
C ALA A 557 -38.45 19.72 1.62
N ARG A 558 -37.39 19.39 2.37
CA ARG A 558 -36.15 20.16 2.38
C ARG A 558 -35.30 19.95 1.12
N TYR A 559 -35.20 18.72 0.63
CA TYR A 559 -34.23 18.37 -0.42
C TYR A 559 -34.87 18.04 -1.76
N LEU A 560 -36.00 17.34 -1.78
CA LEU A 560 -36.59 16.79 -3.02
C LEU A 560 -37.73 17.63 -3.58
N GLU A 561 -38.35 18.49 -2.78
CA GLU A 561 -39.45 19.35 -3.23
C GLU A 561 -38.89 20.71 -3.67
N ARG A 562 -39.46 21.25 -4.76
CA ARG A 562 -39.19 22.64 -5.12
C ARG A 562 -39.82 23.54 -4.07
N PRO A 563 -39.14 24.61 -3.60
CA PRO A 563 -39.85 25.65 -2.89
C PRO A 563 -41.00 26.13 -3.78
N ARG A 564 -42.24 26.04 -3.28
CA ARG A 564 -43.38 26.61 -3.97
C ARG A 564 -43.09 28.09 -4.17
N ASN A 565 -43.01 28.54 -5.42
CA ASN A 565 -43.03 29.97 -5.70
C ASN A 565 -44.36 30.51 -5.20
N GLU A 566 -44.34 31.42 -4.23
CA GLU A 566 -45.54 32.17 -3.79
C GLU A 566 -46.16 33.00 -4.94
N ALA A 567 -45.51 33.06 -6.11
CA ALA A 567 -46.03 33.66 -7.33
C ALA A 567 -47.02 32.77 -8.13
N GLU A 568 -47.16 31.47 -7.83
CA GLU A 568 -48.11 30.57 -8.53
C GLU A 568 -49.40 30.30 -7.76
N VAL A 569 -49.60 30.92 -6.58
CA VAL A 569 -50.85 30.80 -5.79
C VAL A 569 -51.79 32.00 -6.01
N VAL A 570 -51.42 32.94 -6.87
CA VAL A 570 -52.30 34.03 -7.33
C VAL A 570 -52.36 34.01 -8.85
N ALA A 571 -52.98 32.98 -9.42
CA ALA A 571 -53.48 32.96 -10.79
C ALA A 571 -54.85 32.29 -10.82
#